data_AF-A0A8J7Y891-F1
#
_entry.id   AF-A0A8J7Y891-F1
#
_cell.length_a   1.000
_cell.length_b   1.000
_cell.length_c   1.000
_cell.angle_alpha   90.00
_cell.angle_beta   90.00
_cell.angle_gamma   90.00
#
_symmetry.space_group_name_H-M   'P 1'
#
loop_
_entity.id
_entity.type
_entity.pdbx_description
1 polymer ?
#
loop_
_entity_poly.entity_id
_entity_poly.type
_entity_poly.pdbx_seq_one_letter_code
_entity_poly.pdbx_strand_id
1 'polypeptide(L)' 'MSGDTDATVLEDLPPERLLSGDQLQPILAGIRCMDSIETIQAYLAYETKHQDRTHVQDKLRLRARELRRGDGD' A
#
# COMPACT_ATOMS: atom_id res chain seq x y z
N MET A 1 15.53 -16.74 16.92
CA MET A 1 16.31 -15.48 16.87
C MET A 1 16.13 -14.94 15.45
N SER A 2 15.02 -14.26 15.15
CA SER A 2 14.67 -13.89 13.76
C SER A 2 14.16 -12.45 13.60
N GLY A 3 14.14 -11.65 14.67
CA GLY A 3 13.57 -10.29 14.62
C GLY A 3 14.48 -9.21 14.03
N ASP A 4 15.80 -9.41 14.01
CA ASP A 4 16.75 -8.37 13.60
C ASP A 4 16.83 -8.16 12.08
N THR A 5 16.52 -9.21 11.32
CA THR A 5 16.61 -9.19 9.85
C THR A 5 15.38 -8.54 9.21
N ASP A 6 14.21 -8.64 9.84
CA ASP A 6 12.97 -8.08 9.29
C ASP A 6 12.90 -6.55 9.47
N ALA A 7 13.46 -6.01 10.55
CA ALA A 7 13.54 -4.57 10.79
C ALA A 7 14.52 -3.87 9.82
N THR A 8 15.68 -4.49 9.56
CA THR A 8 16.68 -3.97 8.60
C THR A 8 16.15 -3.97 7.15
N VAL A 9 15.36 -4.98 6.77
CA VAL A 9 14.71 -5.02 5.45
C VAL A 9 13.74 -3.84 5.25
N LEU A 10 13.02 -3.43 6.30
CA LEU A 10 12.11 -2.28 6.24
C LEU A 10 12.85 -0.93 6.21
N GLU A 11 13.97 -0.80 6.93
CA GLU A 11 14.84 0.38 6.83
C GLU A 11 15.41 0.55 5.41
N ASP A 12 15.72 -0.56 4.74
CA ASP A 12 16.25 -0.57 3.37
C ASP A 12 15.18 -0.43 2.26
N LEU A 13 13.90 -0.60 2.61
CA LEU A 13 12.74 -0.40 1.74
C LEU A 13 11.86 0.75 2.25
N PRO A 14 12.21 2.01 1.97
CA PRO A 14 11.30 3.14 2.18
C PRO A 14 10.11 3.11 1.20
N PRO A 15 9.02 3.85 1.49
CA PRO A 15 7.80 3.86 0.67
C PRO A 15 8.06 4.11 -0.82
N GLU A 16 8.95 5.05 -1.15
CA GLU A 16 9.29 5.35 -2.54
C GLU A 16 9.83 4.13 -3.30
N ARG A 17 10.69 3.32 -2.66
CA ARG A 17 11.36 2.17 -3.31
C ARG A 17 10.43 0.98 -3.43
N LEU A 18 9.60 0.73 -2.43
CA LEU A 18 8.63 -0.37 -2.49
C LEU A 18 7.50 -0.04 -3.48
N LEU A 19 6.95 1.17 -3.43
CA LEU A 19 5.77 1.55 -4.20
C LEU A 19 6.09 1.84 -5.68
N SER A 20 7.33 2.23 -6.00
CA SER A 20 7.79 2.36 -7.39
C SER A 20 8.38 1.07 -7.96
N GLY A 21 8.59 0.04 -7.12
CA GLY A 21 9.19 -1.21 -7.54
C GLY A 21 8.28 -2.05 -8.44
N ASP A 22 8.85 -2.65 -9.48
CA ASP A 22 8.22 -3.66 -10.33
C ASP A 22 8.66 -5.09 -9.97
N GLN A 23 9.66 -5.22 -9.10
CA GLN A 23 10.26 -6.48 -8.74
C GLN A 23 9.50 -7.15 -7.59
N LEU A 24 8.82 -8.25 -7.93
CA LEU A 24 7.89 -8.95 -7.04
C LEU A 24 8.52 -9.43 -5.72
N GLN A 25 9.77 -9.90 -5.74
CA GLN A 25 10.41 -10.51 -4.56
C GLN A 25 10.71 -9.50 -3.43
N PRO A 26 11.35 -8.34 -3.69
CA PRO A 26 11.48 -7.26 -2.70
C PRO A 26 10.13 -6.77 -2.14
N ILE A 27 9.11 -6.67 -2.99
CA ILE A 27 7.78 -6.24 -2.57
C ILE A 27 7.17 -7.23 -1.57
N LEU A 28 7.22 -8.52 -1.87
CA LEU A 28 6.72 -9.57 -0.99
C LEU A 28 7.50 -9.64 0.33
N ALA A 29 8.82 -9.41 0.30
CA ALA A 29 9.63 -9.32 1.51
C ALA A 29 9.20 -8.14 2.37
N GLY A 30 9.08 -6.94 1.79
CA GLY A 30 8.63 -5.74 2.50
C GLY A 30 7.24 -5.91 3.12
N ILE A 31 6.27 -6.45 2.38
CA ILE A 31 4.91 -6.70 2.90
C ILE A 31 4.91 -7.70 4.07
N ARG A 32 5.71 -8.77 3.98
CA ARG A 32 5.81 -9.77 5.06
C ARG A 32 6.40 -9.19 6.35
N CYS A 33 7.29 -8.22 6.24
CA CYS A 33 7.93 -7.57 7.37
C CYS A 33 7.08 -6.42 7.94
N MET A 34 6.00 -5.98 7.27
CA MET A 34 5.07 -4.95 7.78
C MET A 34 4.10 -5.50 8.83
N ASP A 35 4.57 -5.65 10.06
CA ASP A 35 3.77 -6.02 11.24
C ASP A 35 3.27 -4.81 12.05
N SER A 36 3.86 -3.63 11.81
CA SER A 36 3.57 -2.38 12.52
C SER A 36 2.51 -1.51 11.80
N ILE A 37 1.49 -1.07 12.55
CA ILE A 37 0.50 -0.09 12.09
C ILE A 37 1.17 1.25 11.71
N GLU A 38 2.21 1.65 12.43
CA GLU A 38 2.94 2.91 12.18
C GLU A 38 3.64 2.87 10.82
N THR A 39 4.24 1.72 10.48
CA THR A 39 4.85 1.47 9.17
C THR A 39 3.80 1.56 8.06
N ILE A 40 2.65 0.91 8.22
CA ILE A 40 1.54 0.98 7.25
C ILE A 40 1.06 2.43 7.07
N GLN A 41 0.95 3.20 8.14
CA GLN A 41 0.57 4.61 8.09
C GLN A 41 1.57 5.48 7.32
N ALA A 42 2.87 5.26 7.50
CA ALA A 42 3.92 5.98 6.76
C ALA A 42 3.83 5.74 5.24
N TYR A 43 3.56 4.50 4.85
CA TYR A 43 3.34 4.12 3.45
C TYR A 43 2.08 4.76 2.86
N LEU A 44 0.96 4.71 3.59
CA LEU A 44 -0.29 5.35 3.17
C LEU A 44 -0.16 6.88 3.05
N ALA A 45 0.62 7.51 3.94
CA ALA A 45 0.90 8.94 3.88
C ALA A 45 1.71 9.29 2.63
N TYR A 46 2.69 8.46 2.27
CA TYR A 46 3.46 8.63 1.04
C TYR A 46 2.58 8.51 -0.21
N GLU A 47 1.76 7.46 -0.34
CA GLU A 47 0.80 7.31 -1.45
C GLU A 47 -0.15 8.51 -1.55
N THR A 48 -0.66 8.99 -0.41
CA THR A 48 -1.59 10.12 -0.36
C THR A 48 -0.93 11.41 -0.86
N LYS A 49 0.32 11.66 -0.45
CA LYS A 49 1.10 12.83 -0.88
C LYS A 49 1.35 12.82 -2.40
N HIS A 50 1.64 11.65 -2.97
CA HIS A 50 1.98 11.52 -4.39
C HIS A 50 0.76 11.22 -5.28
N GLN A 51 -0.43 11.13 -4.68
CA GLN A 51 -1.70 10.86 -5.35
C GLN A 51 -1.72 9.55 -6.16
N ASP A 52 -0.81 8.63 -5.86
CA ASP A 52 -0.68 7.34 -6.54
C ASP A 52 -1.65 6.32 -5.95
N ARG A 53 -2.94 6.67 -5.97
CA ARG A 53 -4.04 5.86 -5.44
C ARG A 53 -5.05 5.51 -6.52
N THR A 54 -4.61 5.49 -7.77
CA THR A 54 -5.46 5.31 -8.95
C THR A 54 -6.36 4.10 -8.80
N HIS A 55 -5.83 2.97 -8.32
CA HIS A 55 -6.62 1.74 -8.14
C HIS A 55 -7.69 1.84 -7.03
N VAL A 56 -7.39 2.49 -5.90
CA VAL A 56 -8.36 2.72 -4.81
C VAL A 56 -9.43 3.72 -5.25
N GLN A 57 -9.04 4.80 -5.92
CA GLN A 57 -9.96 5.79 -6.48
C GLN A 57 -10.89 5.15 -7.51
N ASP A 58 -10.39 4.27 -8.36
CA ASP A 58 -11.21 3.57 -9.35
C ASP A 58 -12.19 2.60 -8.72
N LYS A 59 -11.79 1.86 -7.68
CA LYS A 59 -12.71 1.02 -6.89
C LYS A 59 -13.81 1.85 -6.22
N LEU A 60 -13.47 2.99 -5.62
CA LEU A 60 -14.45 3.91 -5.02
C LEU A 60 -15.40 4.50 -6.07
N ARG A 61 -14.89 4.93 -7.22
CA ARG A 61 -15.71 5.41 -8.34
C ARG A 61 -16.66 4.34 -8.85
N LEU A 62 -16.18 3.10 -9.00
CA LEU A 62 -17.01 1.97 -9.42
C LEU A 62 -18.12 1.71 -8.40
N ARG A 63 -17.79 1.61 -7.11
CA ARG A 63 -18.77 1.38 -6.06
C ARG A 63 -19.82 2.50 -6.00
N ALA A 64 -19.39 3.75 -6.14
CA ALA A 64 -20.31 4.88 -6.19
C ALA A 64 -21.24 4.84 -7.41
N ARG A 65 -20.78 4.32 -8.56
CA ARG A 65 -21.62 4.09 -9.75
C ARG A 65 -22.64 2.99 -9.52
N GLU A 66 -22.25 1.89 -8.87
CA GLU A 66 -23.14 0.78 -8.53
C GLU A 66 -24.26 1.24 -7.59
N LEU A 67 -23.92 1.96 -6.51
CA LEU A 67 -24.90 2.46 -5.54
C LEU A 67 -25.91 3.40 -6.22
N ARG A 68 -25.43 4.36 -7.03
CA ARG A 68 -26.31 5.25 -7.80
C ARG A 68 -27.22 4.53 -8.81
N ARG A 69 -26.81 3.35 -9.30
CA ARG A 69 -27.64 2.53 -10.19
C ARG A 69 -28.64 1.68 -9.40
N GLY A 70 -28.28 1.23 -8.20
CA GLY A 70 -29.15 0.44 -7.31
C GLY A 70 -30.21 1.26 -6.59
N ASP A 71 -30.02 2.58 -6.44
CA ASP A 71 -31.00 3.50 -5.84
C ASP A 71 -32.08 3.99 -6.85
N GLY A 72 -32.15 3.39 -8.05
CA GLY A 72 -33.01 3.84 -9.15
C GLY A 72 -34.03 2.82 -9.67
N ASP A 73 -34.19 1.67 -9.00
CA ASP A 73 -35.25 0.67 -9.26
C ASP A 73 -36.31 0.68 -8.15
#